data_AF-A0A094CXC8-F1
#
_entry.id   AF-A0A094CXC8-F1
#
_cell.length_a   1.000
_cell.length_b   1.000
_cell.length_c   1.000
_cell.angle_alpha   90.00
_cell.angle_beta   90.00
_cell.angle_gamma   90.00
#
_symmetry.space_group_name_H-M   'P 1'
#
loop_
_entity.id
_entity.type
_entity.pdbx_description
1 polymer ?
#
loop_
_entity_poly.entity_id
_entity_poly.type
_entity_poly.pdbx_seq_one_letter_code
_entity_poly.pdbx_strand_id
1 'polypeptide(L)' 'GADKRQEKTDAVARRMIAGALGIRAPKKTEEERAYERAVREKEVKRREREKEEKVREEEEKERARRSVWED' A
#
# COMPACT_ATOMS: atom_id res chain seq x y z
N GLY A 1 -4.58 -14.12 3.17
CA GLY A 1 -3.58 -13.64 2.20
C GLY A 1 -4.14 -13.84 0.81
N ALA A 2 -4.41 -12.76 0.07
CA ALA A 2 -4.73 -12.71 -1.37
C ALA A 2 -5.12 -11.29 -1.86
N ASP A 3 -5.31 -10.30 -0.98
CA ASP A 3 -5.97 -9.03 -1.37
C ASP A 3 -5.09 -7.92 -1.96
N LYS A 4 -3.77 -8.10 -2.03
CA LYS A 4 -2.94 -7.21 -2.85
C LYS A 4 -2.81 -7.85 -4.21
N ARG A 5 -3.66 -7.50 -5.17
CA ARG A 5 -3.34 -7.73 -6.59
C ARG A 5 -1.92 -7.23 -6.78
N GLN A 6 -0.99 -8.14 -7.09
CA GLN A 6 0.36 -7.76 -7.40
C GLN A 6 0.25 -6.80 -8.59
N GLU A 7 0.67 -5.54 -8.44
CA GLU A 7 0.71 -4.55 -9.53
C GLU A 7 1.46 -5.09 -10.76
N LYS A 8 2.35 -6.05 -10.51
CA LYS A 8 3.14 -6.77 -11.49
C LYS A 8 2.30 -7.71 -12.37
N THR A 9 1.09 -8.13 -11.97
CA THR A 9 0.27 -9.04 -12.79
C THR A 9 -0.47 -8.29 -13.91
N ASP A 10 -1.04 -7.11 -13.64
CA ASP A 10 -1.80 -6.37 -14.67
C ASP A 10 -0.88 -5.82 -15.78
N ALA A 11 0.23 -5.18 -15.39
CA ALA A 11 1.19 -4.66 -16.36
C ALA A 11 1.82 -5.77 -17.23
N VAL A 12 2.06 -6.96 -16.64
CA VAL A 12 2.56 -8.13 -17.38
C VAL A 12 1.47 -8.70 -18.29
N ALA A 13 0.24 -8.85 -17.81
CA ALA A 13 -0.89 -9.31 -18.61
C ALA A 13 -1.11 -8.40 -19.83
N ARG A 14 -1.12 -7.08 -19.65
CA ARG A 14 -1.24 -6.11 -20.75
C ARG A 14 -0.13 -6.29 -21.81
N ARG A 15 1.12 -6.54 -21.37
CA ARG A 15 2.24 -6.81 -22.30
C ARG A 15 2.10 -8.15 -23.00
N MET A 16 1.70 -9.20 -22.29
CA MET A 16 1.48 -10.53 -22.86
C MET A 16 0.40 -10.50 -23.93
N ILE A 17 -0.74 -9.85 -23.65
CA ILE A 17 -1.85 -9.69 -24.60
C ILE A 17 -1.39 -8.91 -25.82
N ALA A 18 -0.69 -7.79 -25.63
CA ALA A 18 -0.19 -6.98 -26.74
C ALA A 18 0.81 -7.76 -27.61
N GLY A 19 1.72 -8.52 -27.00
CA GLY A 19 2.64 -9.40 -27.71
C GLY A 19 1.94 -10.49 -28.52
N ALA A 20 0.92 -11.13 -27.94
CA ALA A 20 0.10 -12.14 -28.63
C ALA A 20 -0.68 -11.56 -29.81
N LEU A 21 -1.11 -10.29 -29.72
CA LEU A 21 -1.80 -9.57 -30.78
C LEU A 21 -0.84 -8.91 -31.80
N GLY A 22 0.49 -9.00 -31.60
CA GLY A 22 1.48 -8.36 -32.46
C GLY A 22 1.47 -6.83 -32.40
N ILE A 23 0.84 -6.25 -31.37
CA ILE A 23 0.74 -4.80 -31.18
C ILE A 23 1.65 -4.33 -30.05
N ARG A 24 2.06 -3.06 -30.11
CA ARG A 24 2.78 -2.43 -28.99
C ARG A 24 1.83 -2.24 -27.81
N ALA A 25 2.24 -2.68 -26.62
CA ALA A 25 1.45 -2.47 -25.41
C ALA A 25 1.13 -0.98 -25.20
N PRO A 26 -0.13 -0.60 -24.96
CA PRO A 26 -0.52 0.78 -24.79
C PRO A 26 0.11 1.37 -23.53
N LYS A 27 0.55 2.62 -23.62
CA LYS A 27 1.06 3.37 -22.46
C LYS A 27 -0.12 3.80 -21.59
N LYS A 28 0.05 3.78 -20.27
CA LYS A 28 -0.94 4.34 -19.34
C LYS A 28 -1.13 5.83 -19.59
N THR A 29 -2.39 6.27 -19.60
CA THR A 29 -2.77 7.69 -19.69
C THR A 29 -2.31 8.45 -18.44
N GLU A 30 -2.32 9.78 -18.50
CA GLU A 30 -1.97 10.60 -17.34
C GLU A 30 -2.97 10.42 -16.19
N GLU A 31 -4.25 10.30 -16.52
CA GLU A 31 -5.34 10.04 -15.58
C GLU A 31 -5.17 8.70 -14.87
N GLU A 32 -4.89 7.62 -15.61
CA GLU A 32 -4.63 6.29 -15.02
C GLU A 32 -3.44 6.34 -14.05
N ARG A 33 -2.36 7.03 -14.42
CA ARG A 33 -1.19 7.19 -13.54
C ARG A 33 -1.51 8.02 -12.31
N ALA A 34 -2.30 9.07 -12.45
CA ALA A 34 -2.72 9.91 -11.33
C ALA A 34 -3.58 9.11 -10.35
N TYR A 35 -4.53 8.32 -10.85
CA TYR A 35 -5.35 7.42 -10.04
C TYR A 35 -4.49 6.40 -9.28
N GLU A 36 -3.58 5.70 -9.97
CA GLU A 36 -2.68 4.73 -9.33
C GLU A 36 -1.81 5.36 -8.23
N ARG A 37 -1.28 6.57 -8.47
CA ARG A 37 -0.53 7.32 -7.45
C ARG A 37 -1.40 7.66 -6.25
N ALA A 38 -2.60 8.20 -6.47
CA ALA A 38 -3.51 8.58 -5.40
C ALA A 38 -3.92 7.36 -4.54
N VAL A 39 -4.18 6.21 -5.17
CA VAL A 39 -4.47 4.96 -4.46
C VAL A 39 -3.27 4.51 -3.63
N ARG A 40 -2.07 4.53 -4.20
CA ARG A 40 -0.84 4.15 -3.49
C ARG A 40 -0.57 5.06 -2.30
N GLU A 41 -0.71 6.37 -2.46
CA GLU A 41 -0.53 7.35 -1.38
C GLU A 41 -1.54 7.15 -0.26
N LYS A 42 -2.81 6.91 -0.60
CA LYS A 42 -3.86 6.60 0.38
C LYS A 42 -3.53 5.35 1.19
N GLU A 43 -3.05 4.30 0.53
CA GLU A 43 -2.65 3.04 1.18
C GLU A 43 -1.42 3.21 2.08
N VAL A 44 -0.42 3.99 1.65
CA VAL A 44 0.75 4.31 2.47
C VAL A 44 0.33 5.09 3.71
N LYS A 45 -0.47 6.15 3.53
CA LYS A 45 -0.98 6.97 4.62
C LYS A 45 -1.81 6.17 5.62
N ARG A 46 -2.64 5.23 5.15
CA ARG A 46 -3.38 4.31 6.03
C ARG A 46 -2.41 3.47 6.88
N ARG A 47 -1.39 2.89 6.25
CA ARG A 47 -0.40 2.06 6.95
C ARG A 47 0.41 2.86 7.97
N GLU A 48 0.76 4.09 7.65
CA GLU A 48 1.50 4.98 8.57
C GLU A 48 0.65 5.31 9.80
N ARG A 49 -0.61 5.68 9.62
CA ARG A 49 -1.55 5.92 10.73
C ARG A 49 -1.72 4.70 11.63
N GLU A 50 -1.92 3.52 11.04
CA GLU A 50 -2.03 2.26 11.80
C GLU A 50 -0.75 1.93 12.59
N LYS A 51 0.43 2.32 12.09
CA LYS A 51 1.68 2.16 12.82
C LYS A 51 1.81 3.18 13.95
N GLU A 52 1.51 4.44 13.71
CA GLU A 52 1.55 5.50 14.72
C GLU A 52 0.59 5.20 15.88
N GLU A 53 -0.62 4.72 15.60
CA GLU A 53 -1.58 4.34 16.63
C GLU A 53 -1.09 3.16 17.47
N LYS A 54 -0.46 2.16 16.86
CA LYS A 54 0.14 1.02 17.58
C LYS A 54 1.30 1.46 18.47
N VAL A 55 2.19 2.30 17.95
CA VAL A 55 3.32 2.82 18.74
C VAL A 55 2.78 3.61 19.94
N ARG A 56 1.78 4.47 19.75
CA ARG A 56 1.15 5.21 20.85
C ARG A 56 0.52 4.29 21.89
N GLU A 57 -0.19 3.24 21.47
CA GLU A 57 -0.79 2.26 22.38
C GLU A 57 0.27 1.50 23.17
N GLU A 58 1.40 1.14 22.55
CA GLU A 58 2.53 0.50 23.23
C GLU A 58 3.19 1.44 24.25
N GLU A 59 3.41 2.71 23.90
CA GLU A 59 3.95 3.73 24.81
C GLU A 59 3.04 3.99 26.02
N GLU A 60 1.72 4.01 25.82
CA GLU A 60 0.75 4.15 26.91
C GLU A 60 0.76 2.91 27.82
N LYS A 61 0.82 1.71 27.26
CA LYS A 61 0.95 0.46 28.04
C LYS A 61 2.25 0.42 28.82
N GLU A 62 3.37 0.86 28.25
CA GLU A 62 4.63 0.93 28.96
C GLU A 62 4.59 1.95 30.09
N ARG A 63 4.00 3.13 29.87
CA ARG A 63 3.82 4.15 30.92
C ARG A 63 2.97 3.61 32.07
N ALA A 64 1.85 2.96 31.76
CA ALA A 64 0.99 2.34 32.76
C ALA A 64 1.69 1.20 33.53
N ARG A 65 2.55 0.41 32.85
CA ARG A 65 3.37 -0.62 33.51
C ARG A 65 4.43 -0.03 34.43
N ARG A 66 5.07 1.08 34.05
CA ARG A 66 6.07 1.76 34.89
C ARG A 66 5.44 2.38 36.13
N SER A 67 4.28 3.03 35.99
CA SER A 67 3.57 3.62 37.14
C SER A 67 3.12 2.61 38.19
N VAL A 68 2.99 1.33 37.83
CA VAL A 68 2.68 0.25 38.79
C VAL A 68 3.89 -0.17 39.63
N TRP A 69 5.11 0.13 39.20
CA TRP A 69 6.36 -0.24 39.91
C TRP A 69 7.02 0.93 40.65
N GLU A 70 6.58 2.17 40.41
CA GLU A 70 7.13 3.38 41.05
C GLU A 70 6.33 3.83 42.30
N ASP A 71 5.30 3.08 42.71
CA ASP A 71 4.46 3.30 43.90
C ASP A 71 4.71 2.20 44.97
#